data_AF-A0A317HWN0-F1
#
_entry.id   AF-A0A317HWN0-F1
#
_cell.length_a   1.000
_cell.length_b   1.000
_cell.length_c   1.000
_cell.angle_alpha   90.00
_cell.angle_beta   90.00
_cell.angle_gamma   90.00
#
_symmetry.space_group_name_H-M   'P 1'
#
loop_
_entity.id
_entity.type
_entity.pdbx_description
1 polymer ?
#
loop_
_entity_poly.entity_id
_entity_poly.type
_entity_poly.pdbx_seq_one_letter_code
_entity_poly.pdbx_strand_id
1 'polypeptide(L)'
;MRNRASSHLLIILIIAGLEVTGYLAIHRAGLLRGYETSVVGGVRDLLMYVPLIFLALWLTRAHRFAGNWVLFTTAILLFSFGMLIQYRLYSDPEYNARNKAAAREEKMEALRMRYIMENYDPVKKQLMGLPPTPAQPISLEQLPRKESNYSLWNAVTSSYTWIPVFSFLAFAIAYSFCVRDGFLLWLQRNSFIIVLMTLVPLAAAVVTSSAGKALGNMTPWEPSKIPFLVGFAGILTARYKDLAETYWGIPRARDIVPLVVMAMLPFVPFFALKDFGQMLIFSGAYTTLYLVAVRRWPQLLLFVGSVLLVISILVVGALPRDIQEKVPL
;
A
#
# COMPACT_ATOMS: atom_id res chain seq x y z
N MET A 1 14.48 12.88 -18.20
CA MET A 1 15.42 13.38 -17.17
C MET A 1 16.60 12.42 -17.08
N ARG A 2 17.84 12.90 -16.98
CA ARG A 2 19.00 12.01 -16.74
C ARG A 2 18.84 11.37 -15.35
N ASN A 3 19.01 10.06 -15.24
CA ASN A 3 18.96 9.27 -14.00
C ASN A 3 20.12 9.63 -13.05
N ARG A 4 20.13 10.86 -12.53
CA ARG A 4 21.18 11.43 -11.66
C ARG A 4 20.61 11.69 -10.28
N ALA A 5 21.38 11.38 -9.25
CA ALA A 5 21.01 11.61 -7.86
C ALA A 5 20.50 13.03 -7.59
N SER A 6 21.14 14.05 -8.16
CA SER A 6 20.73 15.47 -7.98
C SER A 6 19.34 15.78 -8.53
N SER A 7 18.98 15.21 -9.68
CA SER A 7 17.63 15.38 -10.26
C SER A 7 16.57 14.68 -9.42
N HIS A 8 16.89 13.52 -8.85
CA HIS A 8 15.98 12.79 -7.97
C HIS A 8 15.87 13.44 -6.58
N LEU A 9 16.92 14.07 -6.07
CA LEU A 9 16.84 14.89 -4.87
C LEU A 9 15.89 16.09 -5.06
N LEU A 10 15.96 16.76 -6.22
CA LEU A 10 15.00 17.81 -6.56
C LEU A 10 13.56 17.28 -6.59
N ILE A 11 13.33 16.10 -7.19
CA ILE A 11 12.01 15.45 -7.17
C ILE A 11 11.55 15.19 -5.73
N ILE A 12 12.42 14.69 -4.84
CA ILE A 12 12.07 14.46 -3.43
C ILE A 12 11.65 15.76 -2.74
N LEU A 13 12.34 16.87 -3.00
CA LEU A 13 11.96 18.19 -2.47
C LEU A 13 10.62 18.68 -3.03
N ILE A 14 10.34 18.44 -4.31
CA ILE A 14 9.03 18.75 -4.90
C ILE A 14 7.94 17.91 -4.24
N ILE A 15 8.17 16.61 -4.03
CA ILE A 15 7.22 15.72 -3.34
C ILE A 15 6.97 16.23 -1.91
N ALA A 16 8.01 16.60 -1.17
CA ALA A 16 7.86 17.19 0.16
C ALA A 16 7.05 18.50 0.14
N GLY A 17 7.27 19.36 -0.87
CA GLY A 17 6.46 20.56 -1.07
C GLY A 17 4.99 20.26 -1.34
N LEU A 18 4.72 19.23 -2.15
CA LEU A 18 3.35 18.75 -2.40
C LEU A 18 2.70 18.20 -1.12
N GLU A 19 3.44 17.46 -0.29
CA GLU A 19 2.94 17.00 1.02
C GLU A 19 2.57 18.17 1.94
N VAL A 20 3.40 19.23 2.00
CA VAL A 20 3.04 20.44 2.76
C VAL A 20 1.71 21.01 2.28
N THR A 21 1.52 21.15 0.97
CA THR A 21 0.23 21.64 0.43
C THR A 21 -0.93 20.69 0.72
N GLY A 22 -0.68 19.38 0.70
CA GLY A 22 -1.64 18.34 1.03
C GLY A 22 -2.09 18.41 2.49
N TYR A 23 -1.15 18.55 3.43
CA TYR A 23 -1.45 18.70 4.85
C TYR A 23 -2.22 19.99 5.14
N LEU A 24 -1.87 21.10 4.49
CA LEU A 24 -2.63 22.35 4.60
C LEU A 24 -4.05 22.21 4.05
N ALA A 25 -4.21 21.53 2.91
CA ALA A 25 -5.52 21.26 2.33
C ALA A 25 -6.38 20.36 3.22
N ILE A 26 -5.79 19.30 3.80
CA ILE A 26 -6.48 18.41 4.73
C ILE A 26 -6.85 19.15 6.02
N HIS A 27 -5.96 19.97 6.57
CA HIS A 27 -6.24 20.76 7.76
C HIS A 27 -7.41 21.72 7.52
N ARG A 28 -7.39 22.48 6.41
CA ARG A 28 -8.51 23.35 6.03
C ARG A 28 -9.80 22.57 5.82
N ALA A 29 -9.75 21.41 5.16
CA ALA A 29 -10.92 20.56 4.95
C ALA A 29 -11.48 19.99 6.26
N GLY A 30 -10.62 19.68 7.24
CA GLY A 30 -11.03 19.25 8.59
C GLY A 30 -11.77 20.37 9.32
N LEU A 31 -11.21 21.58 9.31
CA LEU A 31 -11.84 22.75 9.94
C LEU A 31 -13.24 23.02 9.36
N LEU A 32 -13.40 22.91 8.04
CA LEU A 32 -14.70 23.04 7.36
C LEU A 32 -15.72 21.97 7.79
N ARG A 33 -15.26 20.85 8.36
CA ARG A 33 -16.06 19.71 8.85
C ARG A 33 -16.20 19.68 10.38
N GLY A 34 -15.73 20.72 11.08
CA GLY A 34 -15.90 20.87 12.54
C GLY A 34 -14.85 20.15 13.40
N TYR A 35 -13.69 19.80 12.85
CA TYR A 35 -12.59 19.22 13.63
C TYR A 35 -11.22 19.76 13.23
N GLU A 36 -10.28 19.74 14.18
CA GLU A 36 -8.91 20.17 13.96
C GLU A 36 -7.98 18.99 13.71
N THR A 37 -7.15 19.08 12.68
CA THR A 37 -6.11 18.08 12.40
C THR A 37 -4.83 18.43 13.16
N SER A 38 -4.04 17.42 13.53
CA SER A 38 -2.83 17.64 14.33
C SER A 38 -1.71 18.30 13.53
N VAL A 39 -1.40 19.56 13.82
CA VAL A 39 -0.21 20.22 13.26
C VAL A 39 1.07 19.45 13.63
N VAL A 40 1.15 18.93 14.86
CA VAL A 40 2.26 18.11 15.34
C VAL A 40 2.43 16.84 14.49
N GLY A 41 1.32 16.17 14.17
CA GLY A 41 1.32 15.00 13.29
C GLY A 41 1.84 15.33 11.89
N GLY A 42 1.38 16.44 11.31
CA GLY A 42 1.85 16.89 9.99
C GLY A 42 3.35 17.25 9.99
N VAL A 43 3.83 17.96 11.01
CA VAL A 43 5.27 18.27 11.16
C VAL A 43 6.09 17.01 11.32
N ARG A 44 5.65 16.04 12.13
CA ARG A 44 6.31 14.74 12.26
C ARG A 44 6.44 14.06 10.91
N ASP A 45 5.38 14.01 10.12
CA ASP A 45 5.41 13.36 8.81
C ASP A 45 6.37 14.06 7.85
N LEU A 46 6.39 15.40 7.84
CA LEU A 46 7.37 16.17 7.07
C LEU A 46 8.82 15.90 7.51
N LEU A 47 9.06 15.70 8.81
CA LEU A 47 10.38 15.35 9.33
C LEU A 47 10.84 13.97 8.84
N MET A 48 9.95 13.08 8.35
CA MET A 48 10.35 11.79 7.76
C MET A 48 11.12 11.95 6.44
N TYR A 49 11.08 13.13 5.80
CA TYR A 49 11.94 13.40 4.65
C TYR A 49 13.41 13.58 5.03
N VAL A 50 13.73 13.94 6.28
CA VAL A 50 15.11 14.08 6.74
C VAL A 50 15.89 12.76 6.63
N PRO A 51 15.43 11.63 7.23
CA PRO A 51 16.10 10.35 7.05
C PRO A 51 16.07 9.85 5.60
N LEU A 52 15.03 10.17 4.80
CA LEU A 52 14.99 9.83 3.37
C LEU A 52 16.05 10.56 2.54
N ILE A 53 16.24 11.85 2.79
CA ILE A 53 17.30 12.65 2.17
C ILE A 53 18.66 12.12 2.61
N PHE A 54 18.81 11.80 3.90
CA PHE A 54 20.03 11.16 4.40
C PHE A 54 20.33 9.84 3.68
N LEU A 55 19.32 8.97 3.48
CA LEU A 55 19.47 7.74 2.70
C LEU A 55 19.90 8.02 1.25
N ALA A 56 19.32 9.02 0.58
CA ALA A 56 19.71 9.40 -0.77
C ALA A 56 21.19 9.85 -0.82
N LEU A 57 21.62 10.66 0.16
CA LEU A 57 23.01 11.11 0.28
C LEU A 57 23.96 9.95 0.61
N TRP A 58 23.58 9.05 1.51
CA TRP A 58 24.33 7.87 1.88
C TRP A 58 24.52 6.93 0.68
N LEU A 59 23.45 6.62 -0.06
CA LEU A 59 23.51 5.83 -1.30
C LEU A 59 24.43 6.49 -2.34
N THR A 60 24.34 7.81 -2.50
CA THR A 60 25.15 8.54 -3.49
C THR A 60 26.62 8.60 -3.10
N ARG A 61 26.93 8.94 -1.84
CA ARG A 61 28.29 9.25 -1.40
C ARG A 61 29.05 8.04 -0.88
N ALA A 62 28.43 7.23 -0.02
CA ALA A 62 29.09 6.08 0.59
C ALA A 62 29.07 4.87 -0.34
N HIS A 63 27.93 4.57 -0.96
CA HIS A 63 27.77 3.41 -1.83
C HIS A 63 27.96 3.68 -3.32
N ARG A 64 28.11 4.95 -3.73
CA ARG A 64 28.26 5.36 -5.13
C ARG A 64 27.21 4.71 -6.04
N PHE A 65 25.97 4.72 -5.58
CA PHE A 65 24.87 4.00 -6.24
C PHE A 65 24.73 4.40 -7.71
N ALA A 66 24.93 3.42 -8.59
CA ALA A 66 24.84 3.55 -10.04
C ALA A 66 23.53 2.97 -10.62
N GLY A 67 22.59 2.57 -9.76
CA GLY A 67 21.33 1.95 -10.17
C GLY A 67 20.27 2.95 -10.64
N ASN A 68 19.03 2.46 -10.75
CA ASN A 68 17.90 3.26 -11.19
C ASN A 68 17.29 4.08 -10.05
N TRP A 69 17.55 5.38 -10.01
CA TRP A 69 16.98 6.29 -9.01
C TRP A 69 15.47 6.46 -9.13
N VAL A 70 14.88 6.14 -10.29
CA VAL A 70 13.42 6.17 -10.48
C VAL A 70 12.74 5.26 -9.47
N LEU A 71 13.25 4.05 -9.24
CA LEU A 71 12.66 3.12 -8.27
C LEU A 71 12.68 3.70 -6.85
N PHE A 72 13.78 4.34 -6.47
CA PHE A 72 13.92 4.99 -5.17
C PHE A 72 12.91 6.15 -5.02
N THR A 73 12.82 7.04 -6.01
CA THR A 73 11.88 8.16 -5.94
C THR A 73 10.42 7.74 -6.04
N THR A 74 10.10 6.69 -6.80
CA THR A 74 8.75 6.13 -6.86
C THR A 74 8.35 5.54 -5.51
N ALA A 75 9.27 4.84 -4.83
CA ALA A 75 9.01 4.35 -3.48
C ALA A 75 8.75 5.50 -2.50
N ILE A 76 9.53 6.58 -2.57
CA ILE A 76 9.28 7.79 -1.76
C ILE A 76 7.93 8.41 -2.11
N LEU A 77 7.58 8.52 -3.39
CA LEU A 77 6.29 9.06 -3.82
C LEU A 77 5.12 8.24 -3.22
N LEU A 78 5.18 6.91 -3.33
CA LEU A 78 4.16 6.02 -2.76
C LEU A 78 4.10 6.12 -1.23
N PHE A 79 5.26 6.23 -0.57
CA PHE A 79 5.33 6.47 0.87
C PHE A 79 4.67 7.80 1.25
N SER A 80 4.91 8.86 0.47
CA SER A 80 4.35 10.20 0.67
C SER A 80 2.82 10.17 0.58
N PHE A 81 2.28 9.60 -0.51
CA PHE A 81 0.84 9.36 -0.65
C PHE A 81 0.26 8.58 0.52
N GLY A 82 0.97 7.55 0.99
CA GLY A 82 0.59 6.77 2.17
C GLY A 82 0.48 7.65 3.42
N MET A 83 1.48 8.49 3.70
CA MET A 83 1.46 9.40 4.84
C MET A 83 0.32 10.43 4.74
N LEU A 84 0.08 11.00 3.56
CA LEU A 84 -1.01 11.96 3.34
C LEU A 84 -2.39 11.34 3.64
N ILE A 85 -2.62 10.12 3.14
CA ILE A 85 -3.85 9.38 3.39
C ILE A 85 -3.98 9.02 4.87
N GLN A 86 -2.90 8.55 5.51
CA GLN A 86 -2.90 8.24 6.93
C GLN A 86 -3.18 9.47 7.78
N TYR A 87 -2.55 10.61 7.49
CA TYR A 87 -2.79 11.88 8.17
C TYR A 87 -4.26 12.29 8.08
N ARG A 88 -4.87 12.18 6.90
CA ARG A 88 -6.31 12.43 6.71
C ARG A 88 -7.17 11.48 7.55
N LEU A 89 -6.91 10.18 7.48
CA LEU A 89 -7.72 9.18 8.16
C LEU A 89 -7.60 9.30 9.68
N TYR A 90 -6.39 9.43 10.20
CA TYR A 90 -6.14 9.49 11.65
C TYR A 90 -6.41 10.86 12.25
N SER A 91 -6.51 11.92 11.46
CA SER A 91 -7.00 13.21 11.95
C SER A 91 -8.52 13.29 12.00
N ASP A 92 -9.23 12.42 11.28
CA ASP A 92 -10.68 12.43 11.23
C ASP A 92 -11.28 11.67 12.43
N PRO A 93 -12.06 12.34 13.31
CA PRO A 93 -12.59 11.72 14.52
C PRO A 93 -13.45 10.48 14.26
N GLU A 94 -14.09 10.40 13.09
CA GLU A 94 -14.93 9.28 12.68
C GLU A 94 -14.17 7.96 12.60
N TYR A 95 -12.90 8.00 12.18
CA TYR A 95 -12.10 6.79 12.00
C TYR A 95 -11.49 6.28 13.30
N ASN A 96 -11.27 7.17 14.27
CA ASN A 96 -10.73 6.83 15.59
C ASN A 96 -11.80 6.54 16.64
N ALA A 97 -13.06 6.90 16.38
CA ALA A 97 -14.15 6.69 17.32
C ALA A 97 -14.51 5.21 17.48
N ARG A 98 -14.76 4.78 18.73
CA ARG A 98 -15.35 3.46 19.00
C ARG A 98 -16.76 3.35 18.42
N ASN A 99 -17.55 4.41 18.52
CA ASN A 99 -18.86 4.53 17.89
C ASN A 99 -18.79 5.45 16.67
N LYS A 100 -18.61 4.84 15.49
CA LYS A 100 -18.48 5.58 14.22
C LYS A 100 -19.76 6.30 13.81
N ALA A 101 -20.93 5.79 14.21
CA ALA A 101 -22.21 6.41 13.87
C ALA A 101 -22.36 7.76 14.58
N ALA A 102 -22.07 7.81 15.88
CA ALA A 102 -22.12 9.06 16.66
C ALA A 102 -21.12 10.11 16.14
N ALA A 103 -19.87 9.72 15.88
CA ALA A 103 -18.86 10.64 15.34
C ALA A 103 -19.22 11.17 13.93
N ARG A 104 -19.93 10.37 13.13
CA ARG A 104 -20.46 10.81 11.84
C ARG A 104 -21.63 11.79 12.02
N GLU A 105 -22.49 11.56 12.99
CA GLU A 105 -23.61 12.45 13.31
C GLU A 105 -23.11 13.83 13.75
N GLU A 106 -22.14 13.90 14.67
CA GLU A 106 -21.49 15.15 15.12
C GLU A 106 -20.94 15.96 13.93
N LYS A 107 -20.26 15.27 13.00
CA LYS A 107 -19.68 15.88 11.80
C LYS A 107 -20.75 16.39 10.81
N MET A 108 -21.83 15.64 10.66
CA MET A 108 -22.97 16.06 9.84
C MET A 108 -23.71 17.25 10.45
N GLU A 109 -23.82 17.30 11.77
CA GLU A 109 -24.39 18.43 12.50
C GLU A 109 -23.55 19.69 12.32
N ALA A 110 -22.22 19.61 12.47
CA ALA A 110 -21.32 20.73 12.23
C ALA A 110 -21.45 21.29 10.80
N LEU A 111 -21.53 20.41 9.79
CA LEU A 111 -21.74 20.82 8.40
C LEU A 111 -23.13 21.45 8.18
N ARG A 112 -24.17 20.88 8.79
CA ARG A 112 -25.55 21.41 8.71
C ARG A 112 -25.64 22.79 9.35
N MET A 113 -25.10 22.95 10.56
CA MET A 113 -25.08 24.22 11.28
C MET A 113 -24.34 25.29 10.49
N ARG A 114 -23.19 24.94 9.90
CA ARG A 114 -22.46 25.85 9.02
C ARG A 114 -23.30 26.27 7.80
N TYR A 115 -23.93 25.32 7.13
CA TYR A 115 -24.76 25.61 5.96
C TYR A 115 -25.92 26.55 6.32
N ILE A 116 -26.58 26.32 7.46
CA ILE A 116 -27.65 27.19 7.97
C ILE A 116 -27.12 28.61 8.23
N MET A 117 -25.98 28.73 8.90
CA MET A 117 -25.42 30.03 9.24
C MET A 117 -25.00 30.84 8.02
N GLU A 118 -24.41 30.21 7.00
CA GLU A 118 -23.94 30.85 5.77
C GLU A 118 -25.08 31.20 4.79
N ASN A 119 -26.17 30.43 4.76
CA ASN A 119 -27.17 30.52 3.67
C ASN A 119 -28.56 30.94 4.12
N TYR A 120 -28.93 30.82 5.41
CA TYR A 120 -30.29 31.12 5.84
C TYR A 120 -30.43 32.56 6.31
N ASP A 121 -31.57 33.15 5.95
CA ASP A 121 -31.99 34.47 6.38
C ASP A 121 -32.34 34.47 7.89
N PRO A 122 -32.31 35.65 8.55
CA PRO A 122 -32.58 35.76 9.98
C PRO A 122 -33.93 35.19 10.41
N VAL A 123 -34.97 35.33 9.58
CA VAL A 123 -36.32 34.83 9.88
C VAL A 123 -36.34 33.30 9.89
N LYS A 124 -35.74 32.67 8.87
CA LYS A 124 -35.63 31.21 8.82
C LYS A 124 -34.78 30.63 9.95
N LYS A 125 -33.72 31.32 10.38
CA LYS A 125 -32.93 30.93 11.55
C LYS A 125 -33.74 31.00 12.85
N GLN A 126 -34.54 32.06 13.02
CA GLN A 126 -35.42 32.23 14.17
C GLN A 126 -36.49 31.12 14.25
N LEU A 127 -37.06 30.72 13.11
CA LEU A 127 -37.99 29.59 13.03
C LEU A 127 -37.35 28.24 13.43
N MET A 128 -36.03 28.12 13.30
CA MET A 128 -35.26 26.94 13.70
C MET A 128 -34.73 27.03 15.14
N GLY A 129 -35.10 28.08 15.89
CA GLY A 129 -34.62 28.29 17.27
C GLY A 129 -33.18 28.81 17.36
N LEU A 130 -32.62 29.33 16.27
CA LEU A 130 -31.27 29.89 16.21
C LEU A 130 -31.30 31.43 16.28
N PRO A 131 -30.19 32.08 16.68
CA PRO A 131 -30.10 33.54 16.70
C PRO A 131 -30.37 34.14 15.30
N PRO A 132 -31.16 35.22 15.19
CA PRO A 132 -31.51 35.86 13.91
C PRO A 132 -30.33 36.68 13.37
N THR A 133 -29.26 35.99 13.00
CA THR A 133 -28.04 36.57 12.43
C THR A 133 -28.12 36.64 10.91
N PRO A 134 -27.57 37.68 10.27
CA PRO A 134 -27.51 37.75 8.82
C PRO A 134 -26.72 36.56 8.23
N ALA A 135 -27.09 36.14 7.03
CA ALA A 135 -26.33 35.16 6.25
C ALA A 135 -24.99 35.79 5.88
N GLN A 136 -23.89 35.25 6.41
CA GLN A 136 -22.54 35.73 6.11
C GLN A 136 -21.56 34.55 6.03
N PRO A 137 -20.49 34.65 5.23
CA PRO A 137 -19.41 33.67 5.25
C PRO A 137 -18.79 33.62 6.64
N ILE A 138 -18.83 32.46 7.30
CA ILE A 138 -18.21 32.30 8.61
C ILE A 138 -16.71 32.08 8.41
N SER A 139 -15.89 32.81 9.16
CA SER A 139 -14.45 32.57 9.18
C SER A 139 -14.14 31.22 9.87
N LEU A 140 -13.13 30.51 9.38
CA LEU A 140 -12.76 29.17 9.90
C LEU A 140 -12.46 29.17 11.42
N GLU A 141 -12.03 30.30 11.96
CA GLU A 141 -11.66 30.47 13.38
C GLU A 141 -12.88 30.58 14.29
N GLN A 142 -14.04 30.97 13.75
CA GLN A 142 -15.30 31.15 14.49
C GLN A 142 -16.17 29.87 14.50
N LEU A 143 -15.79 28.84 13.74
CA LEU A 143 -16.52 27.58 13.70
C LEU A 143 -16.25 26.76 14.97
N PRO A 144 -17.29 26.20 15.61
CA PRO A 144 -17.09 25.26 16.71
C PRO A 144 -16.32 24.06 16.16
N ARG A 145 -15.19 23.75 16.79
CA ARG A 145 -14.27 22.70 16.34
C ARG A 145 -13.83 21.82 17.49
N LYS A 146 -13.71 20.53 17.21
CA LYS A 146 -13.06 19.58 18.13
C LYS A 146 -11.55 19.69 17.98
N GLU A 147 -10.87 20.10 19.04
CA GLU A 147 -9.42 20.22 19.06
C GLU A 147 -8.72 18.86 18.89
N SER A 148 -7.50 18.91 18.37
CA SER A 148 -6.69 17.71 18.21
C SER A 148 -6.03 17.31 19.53
N ASN A 149 -6.30 16.10 20.02
CA ASN A 149 -5.67 15.55 21.24
C ASN A 149 -4.25 15.01 21.00
N TYR A 150 -3.64 15.26 19.83
CA TYR A 150 -2.37 14.66 19.46
C TYR A 150 -1.20 15.57 19.86
N SER A 151 -0.43 15.14 20.86
CA SER A 151 0.69 15.88 21.44
C SER A 151 2.04 15.52 20.83
N LEU A 152 3.07 16.31 21.16
CA LEU A 152 4.48 16.00 20.83
C LEU A 152 4.92 14.66 21.40
N TRP A 153 4.47 14.29 22.60
CA TRP A 153 4.79 13.00 23.19
C TRP A 153 4.22 11.84 22.37
N ASN A 154 2.96 11.96 21.93
CA ASN A 154 2.35 10.98 21.04
C ASN A 154 3.13 10.90 19.72
N ALA A 155 3.63 12.02 19.21
CA ALA A 155 4.48 12.05 18.02
C ALA A 155 5.78 11.27 18.16
N VAL A 156 6.37 11.19 19.35
CA VAL A 156 7.63 10.47 19.57
C VAL A 156 7.40 9.02 19.98
N THR A 157 6.32 8.70 20.69
CA THR A 157 6.07 7.32 21.17
C THR A 157 5.20 6.49 20.24
N SER A 158 4.51 7.11 19.28
CA SER A 158 3.59 6.40 18.40
C SER A 158 4.29 5.45 17.44
N SER A 159 3.65 4.30 17.19
CA SER A 159 4.01 3.37 16.13
C SER A 159 3.99 4.01 14.74
N TYR A 160 3.16 5.05 14.52
CA TYR A 160 3.14 5.81 13.26
C TYR A 160 4.48 6.51 12.96
N THR A 161 5.30 6.74 13.98
CA THR A 161 6.63 7.34 13.86
C THR A 161 7.68 6.25 13.71
N TRP A 162 7.63 5.25 14.58
CA TRP A 162 8.68 4.22 14.64
C TRP A 162 8.61 3.20 13.51
N ILE A 163 7.42 2.90 12.98
CA ILE A 163 7.29 1.97 11.84
C ILE A 163 7.99 2.52 10.59
N PRO A 164 7.75 3.77 10.14
CA PRO A 164 8.53 4.37 9.05
C PRO A 164 10.03 4.44 9.33
N VAL A 165 10.43 4.91 10.51
CA VAL A 165 11.86 5.03 10.89
C VAL A 165 12.55 3.67 10.84
N PHE A 166 11.93 2.65 11.43
CA PHE A 166 12.42 1.28 11.36
C PHE A 166 12.48 0.76 9.92
N SER A 167 11.51 1.12 9.07
CA SER A 167 11.51 0.74 7.65
C SER A 167 12.70 1.36 6.89
N PHE A 168 13.08 2.61 7.21
CA PHE A 168 14.26 3.24 6.63
C PHE A 168 15.56 2.56 7.06
N LEU A 169 15.66 2.18 8.34
CA LEU A 169 16.79 1.41 8.84
C LEU A 169 16.86 0.02 8.19
N ALA A 170 15.73 -0.68 8.12
CA ALA A 170 15.61 -1.98 7.48
C ALA A 170 15.98 -1.91 5.99
N PHE A 171 15.60 -0.85 5.28
CA PHE A 171 16.04 -0.60 3.91
C PHE A 171 17.57 -0.48 3.82
N ALA A 172 18.20 0.31 4.68
CA ALA A 172 19.66 0.49 4.66
C ALA A 172 20.39 -0.85 4.92
N ILE A 173 19.90 -1.64 5.88
CA ILE A 173 20.42 -2.97 6.18
C ILE A 173 20.24 -3.89 4.97
N ALA A 174 19.02 -3.98 4.42
CA ALA A 174 18.71 -4.84 3.27
C ALA A 174 19.57 -4.47 2.06
N TYR A 175 19.72 -3.19 1.75
CA TYR A 175 20.58 -2.70 0.68
C TYR A 175 22.04 -3.13 0.89
N SER A 176 22.57 -2.97 2.12
CA SER A 176 23.95 -3.34 2.46
C SER A 176 24.25 -4.82 2.24
N PHE A 177 23.25 -5.69 2.47
CA PHE A 177 23.34 -7.12 2.16
C PHE A 177 23.20 -7.40 0.67
N CYS A 178 22.22 -6.80 0.00
CA CYS A 178 21.93 -7.05 -1.41
C CYS A 178 23.01 -6.55 -2.38
N VAL A 179 23.91 -5.65 -1.96
CA VAL A 179 25.08 -5.26 -2.77
C VAL A 179 26.15 -6.35 -2.79
N ARG A 180 26.09 -7.35 -1.89
CA ARG A 180 27.07 -8.44 -1.81
C ARG A 180 26.59 -9.64 -2.60
N ASP A 181 27.31 -10.02 -3.66
CA ASP A 181 27.00 -11.19 -4.49
C ASP A 181 26.87 -12.48 -3.68
N GLY A 182 27.72 -12.65 -2.65
CA GLY A 182 27.66 -13.81 -1.77
C GLY A 182 26.32 -13.93 -1.03
N PHE A 183 25.73 -12.80 -0.62
CA PHE A 183 24.40 -12.80 0.00
C PHE A 183 23.31 -13.10 -1.02
N LEU A 184 23.38 -12.54 -2.23
CA LEU A 184 22.42 -12.83 -3.29
C LEU A 184 22.44 -14.31 -3.70
N LEU A 185 23.63 -14.91 -3.81
CA LEU A 185 23.80 -16.34 -4.08
C LEU A 185 23.30 -17.20 -2.92
N TRP A 186 23.54 -16.79 -1.67
CA TRP A 186 22.99 -17.46 -0.49
C TRP A 186 21.46 -17.41 -0.50
N LEU A 187 20.88 -16.24 -0.78
CA LEU A 187 19.45 -16.03 -0.87
C LEU A 187 18.85 -16.93 -1.95
N GLN A 188 19.46 -16.94 -3.14
CA GLN A 188 19.05 -17.79 -4.26
C GLN A 188 19.04 -19.28 -3.88
N ARG A 189 20.11 -19.77 -3.23
CA ARG A 189 20.23 -21.18 -2.80
C ARG A 189 19.23 -21.57 -1.70
N ASN A 190 18.88 -20.64 -0.82
CA ASN A 190 17.99 -20.88 0.31
C ASN A 190 16.56 -20.39 0.09
N SER A 191 16.22 -19.95 -1.13
CA SER A 191 14.92 -19.36 -1.50
C SER A 191 13.72 -20.17 -1.04
N PHE A 192 13.80 -21.49 -1.19
CA PHE A 192 12.73 -22.41 -0.79
C PHE A 192 12.57 -22.46 0.74
N ILE A 193 13.68 -22.53 1.47
CA ILE A 193 13.69 -22.57 2.94
C ILE A 193 13.14 -21.27 3.52
N ILE A 194 13.51 -20.12 2.94
CA ILE A 194 13.02 -18.80 3.37
C ILE A 194 11.49 -18.75 3.33
N VAL A 195 10.90 -19.28 2.25
CA VAL A 195 9.45 -19.31 2.11
C VAL A 195 8.79 -20.32 3.02
N LEU A 196 9.37 -21.51 3.18
CA LEU A 196 8.87 -22.49 4.15
C LEU A 196 8.87 -21.92 5.58
N MET A 197 9.94 -21.23 5.98
CA MET A 197 10.03 -20.57 7.28
C MET A 197 9.01 -19.45 7.44
N THR A 198 8.65 -18.77 6.35
CA THR A 198 7.62 -17.71 6.36
C THR A 198 6.21 -18.28 6.56
N LEU A 199 5.97 -19.54 6.21
CA LEU A 199 4.69 -20.20 6.46
C LEU A 199 4.43 -20.42 7.96
N VAL A 200 5.46 -20.54 8.80
CA VAL A 200 5.31 -20.75 10.24
C VAL A 200 4.59 -19.58 10.95
N PRO A 201 5.06 -18.31 10.86
CA PRO A 201 4.34 -17.20 11.46
C PRO A 201 2.99 -16.98 10.79
N LEU A 202 2.85 -17.29 9.50
CA LEU A 202 1.57 -17.17 8.80
C LEU A 202 0.55 -18.20 9.32
N ALA A 203 0.96 -19.45 9.55
CA ALA A 203 0.10 -20.48 10.14
C ALA A 203 -0.32 -20.10 11.57
N ALA A 204 0.61 -19.58 12.39
CA ALA A 204 0.27 -19.07 13.72
C ALA A 204 -0.74 -17.91 13.64
N ALA A 205 -0.56 -17.01 12.67
CA ALA A 205 -1.47 -15.89 12.46
C ALA A 205 -2.84 -16.34 11.92
N VAL A 206 -2.92 -17.41 11.13
CA VAL A 206 -4.20 -18.01 10.70
C VAL A 206 -4.98 -18.51 11.91
N VAL A 207 -4.32 -19.25 12.82
CA VAL A 207 -4.95 -19.80 14.04
C VAL A 207 -5.38 -18.70 15.02
N THR A 208 -4.59 -17.62 15.12
CA THR A 208 -4.85 -16.52 16.07
C THR A 208 -5.74 -15.41 15.52
N SER A 209 -6.02 -15.41 14.21
CA SER A 209 -6.85 -14.37 13.58
C SER A 209 -8.34 -14.55 13.85
N SER A 210 -9.04 -13.45 14.07
CA SER A 210 -10.51 -13.41 14.09
C SER A 210 -10.99 -12.63 12.86
N ALA A 211 -11.85 -13.25 12.06
CA ALA A 211 -12.37 -12.68 10.80
C ALA A 211 -11.27 -12.21 9.82
N GLY A 212 -10.17 -12.96 9.71
CA GLY A 212 -9.08 -12.66 8.78
C GLY A 212 -8.14 -11.53 9.20
N LYS A 213 -8.27 -11.04 10.45
CA LYS A 213 -7.46 -9.94 10.99
C LYS A 213 -6.65 -10.40 12.21
N ALA A 214 -5.43 -9.90 12.31
CA ALA A 214 -4.50 -10.12 13.42
C ALA A 214 -3.84 -8.80 13.84
N LEU A 215 -3.39 -8.67 15.09
CA LEU A 215 -2.65 -7.50 15.60
C LEU A 215 -3.25 -6.12 15.21
N GLY A 216 -4.50 -5.86 15.63
CA GLY A 216 -5.09 -4.52 15.47
C GLY A 216 -5.48 -4.17 14.03
N ASN A 217 -6.33 -5.00 13.41
CA ASN A 217 -6.80 -4.89 12.02
C ASN A 217 -5.76 -5.12 10.92
N MET A 218 -4.51 -5.45 11.23
CA MET A 218 -3.56 -5.88 10.21
C MET A 218 -3.94 -7.26 9.69
N THR A 219 -3.67 -7.50 8.44
CA THR A 219 -3.86 -8.83 7.89
C THR A 219 -2.57 -9.65 8.03
N PRO A 220 -2.64 -10.90 8.51
CA PRO A 220 -1.49 -11.78 8.77
C PRO A 220 -0.39 -11.83 7.70
N TRP A 221 -0.78 -11.62 6.45
CA TRP A 221 0.06 -11.91 5.29
C TRP A 221 0.90 -10.71 4.81
N GLU A 222 0.64 -9.47 5.23
CA GLU A 222 1.41 -8.30 4.78
C GLU A 222 2.94 -8.49 4.95
N PRO A 223 3.45 -9.02 6.08
CA PRO A 223 4.87 -9.30 6.24
C PRO A 223 5.38 -10.47 5.39
N SER A 224 4.50 -11.41 5.03
CA SER A 224 4.87 -12.64 4.31
C SER A 224 5.06 -12.43 2.80
N LYS A 225 4.45 -11.37 2.23
CA LYS A 225 4.52 -11.06 0.80
C LYS A 225 5.94 -10.98 0.28
N ILE A 226 6.80 -10.25 0.99
CA ILE A 226 8.16 -10.00 0.55
C ILE A 226 8.97 -11.29 0.51
N PRO A 227 9.03 -12.12 1.58
CA PRO A 227 9.70 -13.42 1.53
C PRO A 227 9.19 -14.34 0.41
N PHE A 228 7.88 -14.40 0.17
CA PHE A 228 7.30 -15.20 -0.91
C PHE A 228 7.78 -14.75 -2.30
N LEU A 229 7.74 -13.45 -2.57
CA LEU A 229 8.22 -12.88 -3.84
C LEU A 229 9.73 -13.07 -4.00
N VAL A 230 10.50 -12.87 -2.92
CA VAL A 230 11.95 -13.07 -2.91
C VAL A 230 12.30 -14.54 -3.17
N GLY A 231 11.61 -15.47 -2.50
CA GLY A 231 11.82 -16.90 -2.71
C GLY A 231 11.46 -17.34 -4.14
N PHE A 232 10.33 -16.85 -4.67
CA PHE A 232 9.93 -17.12 -6.04
C PHE A 232 10.97 -16.58 -7.03
N ALA A 233 11.42 -15.34 -6.85
CA ALA A 233 12.44 -14.71 -7.69
C ALA A 233 13.78 -15.46 -7.64
N GLY A 234 14.18 -15.97 -6.47
CA GLY A 234 15.41 -16.76 -6.34
C GLY A 234 15.34 -18.09 -7.08
N ILE A 235 14.23 -18.84 -6.98
CA ILE A 235 14.03 -20.07 -7.77
C ILE A 235 14.00 -19.76 -9.26
N LEU A 236 13.26 -18.72 -9.66
CA LEU A 236 13.17 -18.28 -11.05
C LEU A 236 14.56 -17.93 -11.61
N THR A 237 15.39 -17.22 -10.84
CA THR A 237 16.76 -16.87 -11.24
C THR A 237 17.68 -18.10 -11.32
N ALA A 238 17.42 -19.16 -10.56
CA ALA A 238 18.17 -20.41 -10.67
C ALA A 238 17.80 -21.22 -11.91
N ARG A 239 16.55 -21.10 -12.39
CA ARG A 239 16.00 -21.92 -13.47
C ARG A 239 15.75 -21.17 -14.76
N TYR A 240 15.98 -19.85 -14.83
CA TYR A 240 15.54 -19.04 -15.98
C TYR A 240 16.15 -19.52 -17.32
N LYS A 241 17.41 -19.99 -17.31
CA LYS A 241 18.07 -20.51 -18.52
C LYS A 241 17.35 -21.77 -19.01
N ASP A 242 17.09 -22.70 -18.10
CA ASP A 242 16.39 -23.95 -18.40
C ASP A 242 14.93 -23.70 -18.80
N LEU A 243 14.27 -22.73 -18.16
CA LEU A 243 12.89 -22.32 -18.48
C LEU A 243 12.80 -21.64 -19.86
N ALA A 244 13.87 -21.01 -20.34
CA ALA A 244 13.92 -20.45 -21.68
C ALA A 244 14.07 -21.53 -22.76
N GLU A 245 14.61 -22.70 -22.42
CA GLU A 245 14.76 -23.84 -23.32
C GLU A 245 13.46 -24.63 -23.43
N THR A 246 12.66 -24.29 -24.45
CA THR A 246 11.33 -24.90 -24.65
C THR A 246 11.19 -25.65 -25.95
N TYR A 247 10.41 -26.72 -25.90
CA TYR A 247 9.83 -27.37 -27.07
C TYR A 247 8.39 -26.86 -27.23
N TRP A 248 8.04 -26.30 -28.40
CA TRP A 248 6.72 -25.69 -28.65
C TRP A 248 6.28 -24.59 -27.66
N GLY A 249 7.22 -23.94 -26.97
CA GLY A 249 6.91 -22.93 -25.95
C GLY A 249 6.51 -23.51 -24.58
N ILE A 250 6.62 -24.82 -24.39
CA ILE A 250 6.42 -25.48 -23.09
C ILE A 250 7.79 -25.81 -22.49
N PRO A 251 8.13 -25.29 -21.30
CA PRO A 251 9.34 -25.68 -20.59
C PRO A 251 9.28 -27.10 -20.01
N ARG A 252 10.43 -27.67 -19.70
CA ARG A 252 10.50 -29.03 -19.13
C ARG A 252 9.83 -29.06 -17.76
N ALA A 253 9.06 -30.12 -17.49
CA ALA A 253 8.33 -30.28 -16.23
C ALA A 253 9.23 -30.14 -14.99
N ARG A 254 10.44 -30.71 -15.03
CA ARG A 254 11.42 -30.63 -13.92
C ARG A 254 11.81 -29.19 -13.54
N ASP A 255 11.70 -28.25 -14.47
CA ASP A 255 12.11 -26.86 -14.30
C ASP A 255 10.90 -25.97 -13.92
N ILE A 256 9.69 -26.35 -14.33
CA ILE A 256 8.42 -25.68 -13.98
C ILE A 256 7.88 -26.10 -12.61
N VAL A 257 7.96 -27.39 -12.27
CA VAL A 257 7.32 -27.96 -11.06
C VAL A 257 7.74 -27.21 -9.79
N PRO A 258 9.04 -26.93 -9.54
CA PRO A 258 9.44 -26.15 -8.37
C PRO A 258 8.81 -24.75 -8.33
N LEU A 259 8.67 -24.11 -9.49
CA LEU A 259 8.08 -22.78 -9.63
C LEU A 259 6.57 -22.80 -9.32
N VAL A 260 5.85 -23.80 -9.83
CA VAL A 260 4.40 -23.97 -9.59
C VAL A 260 4.14 -24.30 -8.13
N VAL A 261 4.87 -25.25 -7.56
CA VAL A 261 4.74 -25.59 -6.13
C VAL A 261 4.95 -24.35 -5.28
N MET A 262 6.01 -23.58 -5.56
CA MET A 262 6.30 -22.34 -4.85
C MET A 262 5.20 -21.30 -4.96
N ALA A 263 4.64 -21.11 -6.16
CA ALA A 263 3.55 -20.15 -6.40
C ALA A 263 2.26 -20.55 -5.66
N MET A 264 2.01 -21.85 -5.49
CA MET A 264 0.82 -22.39 -4.85
C MET A 264 0.88 -22.39 -3.31
N LEU A 265 2.08 -22.43 -2.71
CA LEU A 265 2.25 -22.42 -1.25
C LEU A 265 1.48 -21.30 -0.51
N PRO A 266 1.52 -20.03 -0.93
CA PRO A 266 0.76 -18.97 -0.27
C PRO A 266 -0.76 -19.12 -0.41
N PHE A 267 -1.27 -19.93 -1.35
CA PHE A 267 -2.71 -20.02 -1.59
C PHE A 267 -3.40 -20.82 -0.49
N VAL A 268 -2.73 -21.81 0.10
CA VAL A 268 -3.26 -22.61 1.22
C VAL A 268 -3.72 -21.71 2.38
N PRO A 269 -2.88 -20.82 2.93
CA PRO A 269 -3.31 -19.91 3.98
C PRO A 269 -4.32 -18.85 3.48
N PHE A 270 -4.26 -18.40 2.22
CA PHE A 270 -5.28 -17.46 1.70
C PHE A 270 -6.66 -18.09 1.58
N PHE A 271 -6.75 -19.38 1.22
CA PHE A 271 -8.01 -20.12 1.22
C PHE A 271 -8.55 -20.27 2.64
N ALA A 272 -7.68 -20.60 3.60
CA ALA A 272 -8.07 -20.68 5.01
C ALA A 272 -8.61 -19.35 5.55
N LEU A 273 -8.05 -18.23 5.10
CA LEU A 273 -8.45 -16.87 5.49
C LEU A 273 -9.58 -16.28 4.63
N LYS A 274 -10.03 -16.99 3.59
CA LYS A 274 -11.02 -16.54 2.59
C LYS A 274 -10.65 -15.21 1.92
N ASP A 275 -9.36 -14.94 1.72
CA ASP A 275 -8.88 -13.72 1.08
C ASP A 275 -8.54 -13.94 -0.41
N PHE A 276 -9.57 -13.85 -1.24
CA PHE A 276 -9.45 -13.96 -2.69
C PHE A 276 -8.75 -12.75 -3.34
N GLY A 277 -8.79 -11.58 -2.70
CA GLY A 277 -8.14 -10.37 -3.23
C GLY A 277 -6.63 -10.53 -3.25
N GLN A 278 -6.05 -11.10 -2.19
CA GLN A 278 -4.62 -11.37 -2.13
C GLN A 278 -4.19 -12.45 -3.11
N MET A 279 -5.00 -13.50 -3.30
CA MET A 279 -4.71 -14.52 -4.32
C MET A 279 -4.53 -13.90 -5.71
N LEU A 280 -5.40 -12.95 -6.07
CA LEU A 280 -5.30 -12.24 -7.34
C LEU A 280 -4.00 -11.41 -7.43
N ILE A 281 -3.67 -10.66 -6.38
CA ILE A 281 -2.45 -9.84 -6.31
C ILE A 281 -1.19 -10.70 -6.47
N PHE A 282 -1.09 -11.82 -5.75
CA PHE A 282 0.05 -12.73 -5.84
C PHE A 282 0.15 -13.42 -7.20
N SER A 283 -0.97 -13.87 -7.74
CA SER A 283 -1.03 -14.44 -9.09
C SER A 283 -0.51 -13.46 -10.12
N GLY A 284 -0.95 -12.20 -10.05
CA GLY A 284 -0.47 -11.12 -10.92
C GLY A 284 1.03 -10.83 -10.74
N ALA A 285 1.51 -10.79 -9.50
CA ALA A 285 2.93 -10.54 -9.21
C ALA A 285 3.84 -11.67 -9.73
N TYR A 286 3.51 -12.93 -9.46
CA TYR A 286 4.28 -14.09 -9.95
C TYR A 286 4.24 -14.18 -11.47
N THR A 287 3.08 -13.92 -12.07
CA THR A 287 2.93 -13.85 -13.53
C THR A 287 3.86 -12.78 -14.11
N THR A 288 3.86 -11.58 -13.54
CA THR A 288 4.73 -10.49 -13.98
C THR A 288 6.21 -10.84 -13.84
N LEU A 289 6.62 -11.44 -12.72
CA LEU A 289 8.00 -11.91 -12.52
C LEU A 289 8.39 -12.95 -13.56
N TYR A 290 7.53 -13.93 -13.84
CA TYR A 290 7.77 -14.94 -14.87
C TYR A 290 7.91 -14.32 -16.26
N LEU A 291 7.00 -13.43 -16.64
CA LEU A 291 7.02 -12.74 -17.94
C LEU A 291 8.29 -11.90 -18.13
N VAL A 292 8.71 -11.19 -17.09
CA VAL A 292 9.95 -10.39 -17.10
C VAL A 292 11.18 -11.27 -17.27
N ALA A 293 11.19 -12.46 -16.66
CA ALA A 293 12.32 -13.38 -16.72
C ALA A 293 12.41 -14.13 -18.06
N VAL A 294 11.29 -14.63 -18.60
CA VAL A 294 11.35 -15.62 -19.68
C VAL A 294 11.22 -15.01 -21.08
N ARG A 295 10.71 -13.78 -21.26
CA ARG A 295 10.76 -12.92 -22.49
C ARG A 295 10.62 -13.61 -23.87
N ARG A 296 9.98 -14.79 -23.97
CA ARG A 296 9.84 -15.55 -25.21
C ARG A 296 8.39 -15.56 -25.68
N TRP A 297 8.17 -15.07 -26.89
CA TRP A 297 6.85 -14.97 -27.52
C TRP A 297 6.02 -16.25 -27.50
N PRO A 298 6.54 -17.45 -27.82
CA PRO A 298 5.74 -18.67 -27.81
C PRO A 298 5.19 -19.02 -26.42
N GLN A 299 6.02 -18.84 -25.37
CA GLN A 299 5.56 -19.07 -24.00
C GLN A 299 4.57 -18.02 -23.55
N LEU A 300 4.76 -16.78 -23.98
CA LEU A 300 3.88 -15.65 -23.68
C LEU A 300 2.50 -15.88 -24.30
N LEU A 301 2.46 -16.33 -25.55
CA LEU A 301 1.23 -16.69 -26.26
C LEU A 301 0.53 -17.88 -25.63
N LEU A 302 1.26 -18.93 -25.26
CA LEU A 302 0.68 -20.08 -24.54
C LEU A 302 0.15 -19.70 -23.17
N PHE A 303 0.89 -18.88 -22.42
CA PHE A 303 0.48 -18.43 -21.10
C PHE A 303 -0.79 -17.55 -21.20
N VAL A 304 -0.77 -16.50 -22.02
CA VAL A 304 -1.93 -15.63 -22.25
C VAL A 304 -3.11 -16.43 -22.80
N GLY A 305 -2.88 -17.31 -23.76
CA GLY A 305 -3.89 -18.20 -24.32
C GLY A 305 -4.51 -19.13 -23.27
N SER A 306 -3.70 -19.72 -22.39
CA SER A 306 -4.19 -20.59 -21.31
C SER A 306 -5.01 -19.82 -20.27
N VAL A 307 -4.58 -18.60 -19.90
CA VAL A 307 -5.32 -17.73 -18.98
C VAL A 307 -6.64 -17.30 -19.60
N LEU A 308 -6.64 -16.86 -20.86
CA LEU A 308 -7.86 -16.51 -21.60
C LEU A 308 -8.80 -17.70 -21.72
N LEU A 309 -8.28 -18.90 -22.00
CA LEU A 309 -9.08 -20.12 -22.07
C LEU A 309 -9.75 -20.42 -20.72
N VAL A 310 -9.00 -20.38 -19.62
CA VAL A 310 -9.56 -20.62 -18.27
C VAL A 310 -10.59 -19.57 -17.90
N ILE A 311 -10.31 -18.28 -18.16
CA ILE A 311 -11.28 -17.20 -17.94
C ILE A 311 -12.54 -17.42 -18.78
N SER A 312 -12.41 -17.76 -20.06
CA SER A 312 -13.54 -18.05 -20.94
C SER A 312 -14.36 -19.23 -20.42
N ILE A 313 -13.73 -20.33 -19.98
CA ILE A 313 -14.42 -21.48 -19.37
C ILE A 313 -15.16 -21.05 -18.10
N LEU A 314 -14.52 -20.27 -17.22
CA LEU A 314 -15.12 -19.82 -15.97
C LEU A 314 -16.27 -18.83 -16.21
N VAL A 315 -16.11 -17.88 -17.13
CA VAL A 315 -17.14 -16.89 -17.48
C VAL A 315 -18.32 -17.57 -18.15
N VAL A 316 -18.09 -18.40 -19.17
CA VAL A 316 -19.15 -19.15 -19.86
C VAL A 316 -19.82 -20.11 -18.88
N GLY A 317 -19.07 -20.83 -18.06
CA GLY A 317 -19.61 -21.74 -17.05
C GLY A 317 -20.39 -21.04 -15.92
N ALA A 318 -20.10 -19.76 -15.65
CA ALA A 318 -20.82 -18.94 -14.67
C ALA A 318 -22.03 -18.20 -15.24
N LEU A 319 -22.24 -18.21 -16.57
CA LEU A 319 -23.43 -17.62 -17.17
C LEU A 319 -24.69 -18.41 -16.75
N PRO A 320 -25.84 -17.75 -16.59
CA PRO A 320 -27.14 -18.41 -16.48
C PRO A 320 -27.38 -19.39 -17.64
N ARG A 321 -28.01 -20.55 -17.38
CA ARG A 321 -28.19 -21.64 -18.37
C ARG A 321 -28.89 -21.15 -19.65
N ASP A 322 -29.86 -20.25 -19.51
CA ASP A 322 -30.63 -19.62 -20.59
C ASP A 322 -29.80 -18.71 -21.51
N ILE A 323 -28.63 -18.26 -21.05
CA ILE A 323 -27.66 -17.50 -21.84
C ILE A 323 -26.61 -18.44 -22.46
N GLN A 324 -26.18 -19.47 -21.72
CA GLN A 324 -25.22 -20.47 -22.23
C GLN A 324 -25.73 -21.19 -23.49
N GLU A 325 -27.02 -21.53 -23.52
CA GLU A 325 -27.69 -22.19 -24.67
C GLU A 325 -27.71 -21.34 -25.96
N LYS A 326 -27.44 -20.03 -25.85
CA LYS A 326 -27.45 -19.08 -26.98
C LYS A 326 -26.05 -18.75 -27.49
N VAL A 327 -24.99 -19.26 -26.84
CA VAL A 327 -23.62 -19.08 -27.31
C VAL A 327 -23.38 -20.08 -28.45
N PRO A 328 -23.09 -19.62 -29.69
CA PRO A 328 -22.79 -20.54 -30.79
C PRO A 328 -21.50 -21.33 -30.47
N LEU A 329 -21.57 -22.64 -30.67
CA LEU A 329 -20.45 -23.57 -30.53
C LEU A 329 -19.31 -23.26 -31.51
#